data_AF-A0A420HEA5-F1
#
_entry.id   AF-A0A420HEA5-F1
#
_cell.length_a   1.000
_cell.length_b   1.000
_cell.length_c   1.000
_cell.angle_alpha   90.00
_cell.angle_beta   90.00
_cell.angle_gamma   90.00
#
_symmetry.space_group_name_H-M   'P 1'
#
loop_
_entity.id
_entity.type
_entity.pdbx_description
1 polymer ?
#
loop_
_entity_poly.entity_id
_entity_poly.type
_entity_poly.pdbx_seq_one_letter_code
_entity_poly.pdbx_strand_id
1 'polypeptide(L)'
;MNAIKQCQTSFRKCLRFPKSKIDGRSHRNYSSSGEPHDESLGKQFYITLSIIPLSVGLYTLSRPDADGKLPAITRFIDSFSHYKEKWSERNTIHTKAVEQAGYDRNLFNSSTRKRRVVDLKFPEIFNTGSPFNVVAGQGPRNMDVLVAHYTKKNADEEERKLSMLRNKNN
;
A
#
# COMPACT_ATOMS: atom_id res chain seq x y z
N MET A 1 22.15 20.55 -22.00
CA MET A 1 22.67 19.23 -21.58
C MET A 1 23.05 19.33 -20.12
N ASN A 2 22.28 18.73 -19.19
CA ASN A 2 22.70 18.50 -17.80
C ASN A 2 21.82 17.37 -17.22
N ALA A 3 22.49 16.41 -16.59
CA ALA A 3 21.98 15.08 -16.28
C ALA A 3 20.95 15.08 -15.13
N ILE A 4 19.78 14.49 -15.41
CA ILE A 4 18.76 14.15 -14.43
C ILE A 4 19.21 12.87 -13.72
N LYS A 5 19.61 12.97 -12.44
CA LYS A 5 19.84 11.80 -11.59
C LYS A 5 18.48 11.16 -11.29
N GLN A 6 18.19 10.06 -11.98
CA GLN A 6 17.09 9.16 -11.66
C GLN A 6 17.41 8.46 -10.32
N CYS A 7 16.66 8.77 -9.27
CA CYS A 7 16.61 7.95 -8.07
C CYS A 7 15.58 6.83 -8.30
N GLN A 8 16.04 5.71 -8.84
CA GLN A 8 15.29 4.46 -8.94
C GLN A 8 15.16 3.85 -7.54
N THR A 9 14.07 4.16 -6.84
CA THR A 9 13.69 3.42 -5.63
C THR A 9 13.12 2.06 -6.04
N SER A 10 14.02 1.09 -6.00
CA SER A 10 13.80 -0.33 -6.27
C SER A 10 12.75 -0.93 -5.32
N PHE A 11 11.51 -1.04 -5.77
CA PHE A 11 10.49 -1.86 -5.11
C PHE A 11 10.72 -3.34 -5.45
N ARG A 12 11.77 -3.94 -4.88
CA ARG A 12 12.00 -5.39 -4.96
C ARG A 12 11.30 -6.10 -3.80
N LYS A 13 10.14 -6.65 -4.16
CA LYS A 13 9.45 -7.80 -3.59
C LYS A 13 10.38 -8.75 -2.82
N CYS A 14 10.15 -8.91 -1.52
CA CYS A 14 10.63 -10.04 -0.73
C CYS A 14 9.43 -10.71 -0.04
N LEU A 15 8.64 -11.46 -0.81
CA LEU A 15 7.82 -12.53 -0.22
C LEU A 15 8.79 -13.65 0.17
N ARG A 16 9.26 -13.61 1.42
CA ARG A 16 9.90 -14.77 2.06
C ARG A 16 8.84 -15.83 2.29
N PHE A 17 8.79 -16.82 1.42
CA PHE A 17 8.19 -18.10 1.77
C PHE A 17 9.01 -18.71 2.92
N PRO A 18 8.38 -19.19 4.00
CA PRO A 18 9.12 -19.96 5.01
C PRO A 18 9.65 -21.23 4.34
N LYS A 19 10.97 -21.42 4.32
CA LYS A 19 11.57 -22.72 4.04
C LYS A 19 11.13 -23.66 5.15
N SER A 20 10.25 -24.60 4.86
CA SER A 20 10.08 -25.79 5.69
C SER A 20 11.43 -26.50 5.76
N LYS A 21 12.01 -26.57 6.96
CA LYS A 21 13.13 -27.48 7.24
C LYS A 21 12.57 -28.90 7.14
N ILE A 22 12.86 -29.58 6.04
CA ILE A 22 12.70 -31.02 5.95
C ILE A 22 14.00 -31.59 6.50
N ASP A 23 14.01 -31.93 7.79
CA ASP A 23 15.12 -32.64 8.41
C ASP A 23 15.09 -34.09 7.88
N GLY A 24 15.92 -34.34 6.86
CA GLY A 24 16.21 -35.68 6.35
C GLY A 24 16.97 -36.48 7.41
N ARG A 25 16.23 -37.11 8.32
CA ARG A 25 16.78 -38.01 9.33
C ARG A 25 17.17 -39.33 8.65
N SER A 26 18.44 -39.46 8.27
CA SER A 26 19.04 -40.72 7.82
C SER A 26 19.07 -41.71 8.99
N HIS A 27 18.19 -42.71 8.97
CA HIS A 27 18.21 -43.81 9.92
C HIS A 27 19.32 -44.81 9.52
N ARG A 28 20.46 -44.75 10.20
CA ARG A 28 21.41 -45.87 10.28
C ARG A 28 21.53 -46.27 11.75
N ASN A 29 20.76 -47.28 12.15
CA ASN A 29 20.97 -48.00 13.39
C ASN A 29 21.05 -49.49 13.04
N TYR A 30 22.26 -50.01 12.92
CA TYR A 30 22.50 -51.43 13.17
C TYR A 30 22.75 -51.55 14.68
N SER A 31 21.90 -52.28 15.41
CA SER A 31 22.29 -53.16 16.52
C SER A 31 21.08 -53.78 17.24
N SER A 32 21.26 -55.06 17.52
CA SER A 32 20.66 -55.87 18.58
C SER A 32 19.30 -56.53 18.31
N SER A 33 19.39 -57.83 18.08
CA SER A 33 18.33 -58.82 18.23
C SER A 33 17.74 -58.77 19.65
N GLY A 34 16.56 -58.16 19.77
CA GLY A 34 15.69 -58.20 20.93
C GLY A 34 14.27 -58.47 20.45
N GLU A 35 13.58 -59.35 21.18
CA GLU A 35 12.14 -59.66 21.25
C GLU A 35 11.20 -59.08 20.17
N PRO A 36 10.31 -59.89 19.54
CA PRO A 36 9.36 -59.41 18.54
C PRO A 36 8.32 -58.49 19.18
N HIS A 37 8.61 -57.20 19.23
CA HIS A 37 7.64 -56.17 19.53
C HIS A 37 6.92 -55.78 18.24
N ASP A 38 5.59 -55.79 18.27
CA ASP A 38 4.74 -55.30 17.18
C ASP A 38 4.97 -53.79 16.97
N GLU A 39 5.92 -53.43 16.11
CA GLU A 39 6.17 -52.04 15.74
C GLU A 39 5.11 -51.56 14.74
N SER A 40 4.25 -50.63 15.21
CA SER A 40 3.17 -50.08 14.40
C SER A 40 3.72 -49.41 13.15
N LEU A 41 3.13 -49.71 11.99
CA LEU A 41 3.45 -49.08 10.72
C LEU A 41 3.47 -47.55 10.90
N GLY A 42 4.65 -46.95 10.72
CA GLY A 42 4.85 -45.53 11.01
C GLY A 42 3.91 -44.63 10.20
N LYS A 43 3.64 -43.41 10.69
CA LYS A 43 2.73 -42.44 10.04
C LYS A 43 2.96 -42.25 8.54
N GLN A 44 4.20 -42.40 8.08
CA GLN A 44 4.58 -42.29 6.68
C GLN A 44 3.89 -43.34 5.79
N PHE A 45 3.66 -44.56 6.29
CA PHE A 45 2.98 -45.62 5.57
C PHE A 45 1.52 -45.26 5.23
N TYR A 46 0.82 -44.61 6.15
CA TYR A 46 -0.55 -44.14 5.90
C TYR A 46 -0.58 -42.95 4.93
N ILE A 47 0.43 -42.06 5.00
CA ILE A 47 0.56 -40.96 4.03
C ILE A 47 0.76 -41.50 2.62
N THR A 48 1.65 -42.48 2.42
CA THR A 48 1.88 -43.07 1.10
C THR A 48 0.66 -43.85 0.60
N LEU A 49 -0.02 -44.60 1.47
CA LEU A 49 -1.28 -45.28 1.13
C LEU A 49 -2.37 -44.29 0.73
N SER A 50 -2.48 -43.14 1.39
CA SER A 50 -3.48 -42.12 1.05
C SER A 50 -3.18 -41.36 -0.24
N ILE A 51 -1.90 -41.26 -0.65
CA ILE A 51 -1.51 -40.63 -1.91
C ILE A 51 -2.08 -41.38 -3.12
N ILE A 52 -2.17 -42.70 -3.07
CA ILE A 52 -2.66 -43.53 -4.18
C ILE A 52 -4.12 -43.17 -4.55
N PRO A 53 -5.12 -43.30 -3.66
CA PRO A 53 -6.50 -42.92 -3.98
C PRO A 53 -6.64 -41.40 -4.21
N LEU A 54 -5.84 -40.56 -3.56
CA LEU A 54 -5.86 -39.12 -3.79
C LEU A 54 -5.39 -38.77 -5.21
N SER A 55 -4.34 -39.41 -5.71
CA SER A 55 -3.85 -39.22 -7.08
C SER A 55 -4.86 -39.70 -8.13
N VAL A 56 -5.53 -40.83 -7.87
CA VAL A 56 -6.59 -41.35 -8.75
C VAL A 56 -7.80 -40.40 -8.75
N GLY A 57 -8.23 -39.95 -7.58
CA GLY A 57 -9.34 -38.98 -7.46
C GLY A 57 -9.03 -37.65 -8.14
N LEU A 58 -7.78 -37.16 -8.02
CA LEU A 58 -7.35 -35.95 -8.72
C LEU A 58 -7.30 -36.16 -10.24
N TYR A 59 -6.86 -37.33 -10.70
CA TYR A 59 -6.81 -37.68 -12.12
C TYR A 59 -8.21 -37.75 -12.74
N THR A 60 -9.16 -38.37 -12.06
CA THR A 60 -10.54 -38.49 -12.56
C THR A 60 -11.26 -37.15 -12.55
N LEU A 61 -11.03 -36.31 -11.55
CA LEU A 61 -11.62 -34.96 -11.47
C LEU A 61 -10.96 -33.95 -12.44
N SER A 62 -9.70 -34.16 -12.80
CA SER A 62 -8.95 -33.30 -13.74
C SER A 62 -9.28 -33.60 -15.20
N ARG A 63 -9.76 -34.82 -15.51
CA ARG A 63 -10.11 -35.19 -16.88
C ARG A 63 -11.31 -34.39 -17.37
N PRO A 64 -11.26 -33.83 -18.60
CA PRO A 64 -12.42 -33.26 -19.24
C PRO A 64 -13.45 -34.37 -19.52
N ASP A 65 -14.73 -34.02 -19.40
CA ASP A 65 -15.82 -34.95 -19.66
C ASP A 65 -15.90 -35.28 -21.17
N ALA A 66 -16.50 -36.41 -21.54
CA ALA A 66 -16.60 -36.87 -22.93
C ALA A 66 -17.31 -35.84 -23.85
N ASP A 67 -18.12 -34.97 -23.26
CA ASP A 67 -18.84 -33.87 -23.92
C ASP A 67 -17.97 -32.62 -24.21
N GLY A 68 -16.67 -32.63 -23.89
CA GLY A 68 -15.78 -31.47 -24.08
C GLY A 68 -16.02 -30.31 -23.11
N LYS A 69 -16.81 -30.53 -22.05
CA LYS A 69 -17.08 -29.55 -20.99
C LYS A 69 -15.88 -29.41 -20.05
N LEU A 70 -15.64 -28.18 -19.58
CA LEU A 70 -14.59 -27.91 -18.60
C LEU A 70 -14.75 -28.79 -17.35
N PRO A 71 -13.66 -29.29 -16.76
CA PRO A 71 -13.70 -30.14 -15.57
C PRO A 71 -14.50 -29.48 -14.44
N ALA A 72 -15.16 -30.29 -13.60
CA ALA A 72 -15.98 -29.77 -12.48
C ALA A 72 -15.19 -28.84 -11.56
N ILE A 73 -13.90 -29.16 -11.32
CA ILE A 73 -12.99 -28.30 -10.55
C ILE A 73 -12.79 -26.95 -11.25
N THR A 74 -12.58 -26.94 -12.56
CA THR A 74 -12.40 -25.71 -13.32
C THR A 74 -13.65 -24.85 -13.29
N ARG A 75 -14.85 -25.42 -13.45
CA ARG A 75 -16.12 -24.69 -13.32
C ARG A 75 -16.32 -24.12 -11.93
N PHE A 76 -15.92 -24.85 -10.90
CA PHE A 76 -15.96 -24.36 -9.53
C PHE A 76 -14.99 -23.20 -9.33
N ILE A 77 -13.74 -23.30 -9.80
CA ILE A 77 -12.76 -22.21 -9.78
C ILE A 77 -13.29 -20.99 -10.56
N ASP A 78 -13.91 -21.22 -11.70
CA ASP A 78 -14.44 -20.18 -12.57
C ASP A 78 -15.62 -19.44 -11.92
N SER A 79 -16.39 -20.08 -11.03
CA SER A 79 -17.41 -19.40 -10.23
C SER A 79 -16.83 -18.32 -9.30
N PHE A 80 -15.55 -18.43 -8.93
CA PHE A 80 -14.83 -17.41 -8.14
C PHE A 80 -14.12 -16.37 -9.02
N SER A 81 -14.12 -16.49 -10.34
CA SER A 81 -13.47 -15.54 -11.26
C SER A 81 -13.97 -14.11 -11.07
N HIS A 82 -15.27 -13.93 -10.78
CA HIS A 82 -15.89 -12.63 -10.50
C HIS A 82 -15.22 -11.89 -9.33
N TYR A 83 -14.71 -12.61 -8.32
CA TYR A 83 -13.93 -11.97 -7.26
C TYR A 83 -12.60 -11.46 -7.80
N LYS A 84 -11.90 -12.22 -8.64
CA LYS A 84 -10.63 -11.76 -9.24
C LYS A 84 -10.83 -10.46 -10.02
N GLU A 85 -11.91 -10.37 -10.79
CA GLU A 85 -12.26 -9.16 -11.55
C GLU A 85 -12.50 -7.96 -10.62
N LYS A 86 -13.33 -8.12 -9.58
CA LYS A 86 -13.57 -7.04 -8.59
C LYS A 86 -12.32 -6.59 -7.84
N TRP A 87 -11.40 -7.50 -7.57
CA TRP A 87 -10.12 -7.15 -6.93
C TRP A 87 -9.19 -6.44 -7.92
N SER A 88 -9.17 -6.86 -9.18
CA SER A 88 -8.47 -6.16 -10.27
C SER A 88 -9.00 -4.73 -10.43
N GLU A 89 -10.32 -4.57 -10.58
CA GLU A 89 -10.98 -3.27 -10.75
C GLU A 89 -10.63 -2.30 -9.61
N ARG A 90 -10.75 -2.73 -8.35
CA ARG A 90 -10.38 -1.91 -7.18
C ARG A 90 -8.91 -1.49 -7.23
N ASN A 91 -8.00 -2.39 -7.57
CA ASN A 91 -6.59 -2.07 -7.72
C ASN A 91 -6.38 -1.03 -8.82
N THR A 92 -7.08 -1.15 -9.97
CA THR A 92 -6.97 -0.16 -11.04
C THR A 92 -7.45 1.22 -10.61
N ILE A 93 -8.53 1.32 -9.82
CA ILE A 93 -9.04 2.59 -9.30
C ILE A 93 -8.00 3.23 -8.37
N HIS A 94 -7.40 2.45 -7.47
CA HIS A 94 -6.35 2.95 -6.59
C HIS A 94 -5.12 3.42 -7.35
N THR A 95 -4.67 2.67 -8.36
CA THR A 95 -3.54 3.08 -9.21
C THR A 95 -3.84 4.38 -9.95
N LYS A 96 -5.01 4.49 -10.59
CA LYS A 96 -5.45 5.71 -11.28
C LYS A 96 -5.53 6.90 -10.34
N ALA A 97 -6.05 6.71 -9.12
CA ALA A 97 -6.12 7.77 -8.12
C ALA A 97 -4.73 8.26 -7.70
N VAL A 98 -3.75 7.36 -7.54
CA VAL A 98 -2.37 7.72 -7.23
C VAL A 98 -1.70 8.45 -8.41
N GLU A 99 -1.94 7.99 -9.65
CA GLU A 99 -1.43 8.64 -10.86
C GLU A 99 -1.98 10.06 -11.00
N GLN A 100 -3.29 10.24 -10.82
CA GLN A 100 -3.93 11.54 -10.85
C GLN A 100 -3.42 12.45 -9.72
N ALA A 101 -3.29 11.94 -8.49
CA ALA A 101 -2.73 12.71 -7.39
C ALA A 101 -1.26 13.12 -7.65
N GLY A 102 -0.48 12.27 -8.33
CA GLY A 102 0.88 12.60 -8.76
C GLY A 102 0.90 13.70 -9.82
N TYR A 103 0.01 13.62 -10.81
CA TYR A 103 -0.16 14.66 -11.82
C TYR A 103 -0.57 16.00 -11.20
N ASP A 104 -1.58 15.99 -10.33
CA ASP A 104 -2.07 17.18 -9.64
C ASP A 104 -0.98 17.80 -8.76
N ARG A 105 -0.21 16.98 -8.03
CA ARG A 105 0.94 17.47 -7.26
C ARG A 105 1.99 18.12 -8.15
N ASN A 106 2.28 17.56 -9.32
CA ASN A 106 3.20 18.18 -10.26
C ASN A 106 2.65 19.50 -10.80
N LEU A 107 1.35 19.56 -11.09
CA LEU A 107 0.67 20.78 -11.51
C LEU A 107 0.74 21.86 -10.42
N PHE A 108 0.48 21.53 -9.15
CA PHE A 108 0.57 22.51 -8.06
C PHE A 108 1.99 22.93 -7.71
N ASN A 109 2.95 22.00 -7.78
CA ASN A 109 4.36 22.32 -7.58
C ASN A 109 4.86 23.28 -8.67
N SER A 110 4.54 23.00 -9.93
CA SER A 110 4.92 23.85 -11.08
C SER A 110 4.10 25.14 -11.17
N SER A 111 2.83 25.12 -10.75
CA SER A 111 1.96 26.30 -10.66
C SER A 111 2.24 27.14 -9.42
N THR A 112 3.34 26.90 -8.70
CA THR A 112 3.89 27.86 -7.75
C THR A 112 4.32 29.11 -8.52
N ARG A 113 3.33 29.90 -8.94
CA ARG A 113 3.42 31.35 -8.96
C ARG A 113 3.85 31.69 -7.55
N LYS A 114 5.16 31.87 -7.37
CA LYS A 114 5.83 32.24 -6.11
C LYS A 114 4.82 33.00 -5.27
N ARG A 115 4.48 32.45 -4.08
CA ARG A 115 3.71 33.07 -2.99
C ARG A 115 3.47 34.53 -3.35
N ARG A 116 2.28 34.91 -3.86
CA ARG A 116 2.02 36.23 -4.46
C ARG A 116 2.23 37.32 -3.39
N VAL A 117 3.48 37.60 -3.07
CA VAL A 117 3.92 38.80 -2.38
C VAL A 117 3.80 39.85 -3.47
N VAL A 118 2.64 40.48 -3.51
CA VAL A 118 2.44 41.65 -4.33
C VAL A 118 3.35 42.71 -3.70
N ASP A 119 4.41 43.07 -4.40
CA ASP A 119 5.30 44.13 -3.95
C ASP A 119 4.52 45.45 -4.04
N LEU A 120 4.06 45.92 -2.89
CA LEU A 120 3.32 47.17 -2.77
C LEU A 120 4.36 48.30 -2.69
N LYS A 121 4.35 49.22 -3.66
CA LYS A 121 5.27 50.37 -3.64
C LYS A 121 5.14 51.22 -2.36
N PHE A 122 3.95 51.27 -1.76
CA PHE A 122 3.65 52.07 -0.58
C PHE A 122 2.72 51.30 0.38
N PRO A 123 3.25 50.43 1.26
CA PRO A 123 2.45 49.67 2.22
C PRO A 123 1.88 50.56 3.36
N GLU A 124 2.47 51.73 3.56
CA GLU A 124 2.10 52.70 4.60
C GLU A 124 0.72 53.33 4.40
N ILE A 125 0.20 53.37 3.16
CA ILE A 125 -1.12 53.95 2.86
C ILE A 125 -2.25 53.21 3.60
N PHE A 126 -2.10 51.89 3.83
CA PHE A 126 -3.08 51.09 4.58
C PHE A 126 -3.09 51.39 6.08
N ASN A 127 -2.01 51.97 6.59
CA ASN A 127 -1.88 52.43 7.97
C ASN A 127 -2.34 53.90 8.13
N THR A 128 -2.73 54.58 7.05
CA THR A 128 -3.21 55.97 7.07
C THR A 128 -4.71 56.05 6.75
N GLY A 129 -5.46 56.81 7.52
CA GLY A 129 -6.90 57.03 7.32
C GLY A 129 -7.36 58.34 7.95
N SER A 130 -8.57 58.79 7.61
CA SER A 130 -9.16 59.98 8.23
C SER A 130 -9.27 59.80 9.75
N PRO A 131 -8.80 60.75 10.58
CA PRO A 131 -8.97 60.66 12.04
C PRO A 131 -10.42 60.89 12.49
N PHE A 132 -11.28 61.44 11.63
CA PHE A 132 -12.66 61.77 11.96
C PHE A 132 -13.67 61.02 11.06
N ASN A 133 -14.83 60.70 11.65
CA ASN A 133 -16.01 60.13 10.99
C ASN A 133 -15.75 58.82 10.20
N VAL A 134 -15.01 57.87 10.80
CA VAL A 134 -14.78 56.56 10.20
C VAL A 134 -15.72 55.53 10.82
N VAL A 135 -16.38 54.73 9.98
CA VAL A 135 -17.23 53.61 10.42
C VAL A 135 -16.36 52.58 11.13
N ALA A 136 -16.85 52.03 12.25
CA ALA A 136 -16.15 50.99 12.99
C ALA A 136 -15.73 49.84 12.05
N GLY A 137 -14.42 49.53 12.04
CA GLY A 137 -13.83 48.49 11.19
C GLY A 137 -13.16 48.97 9.89
N GLN A 138 -13.37 50.23 9.48
CA GLN A 138 -12.74 50.87 8.29
C GLN A 138 -11.57 51.80 8.63
N GLY A 139 -11.16 51.88 9.91
CA GLY A 139 -10.01 52.66 10.34
C GLY A 139 -8.66 52.13 9.80
N PRO A 140 -7.60 52.94 9.88
CA PRO A 140 -6.25 52.50 9.53
C PRO A 140 -5.92 51.20 10.27
N ARG A 141 -5.55 50.16 9.52
CA ARG A 141 -5.19 48.86 10.11
C ARG A 141 -3.69 48.67 9.99
N ASN A 142 -3.04 48.43 11.12
CA ASN A 142 -1.62 48.11 11.13
C ASN A 142 -1.36 46.80 10.36
N MET A 143 -0.72 46.92 9.20
CA MET A 143 -0.37 45.80 8.33
C MET A 143 0.59 44.81 8.99
N ASP A 144 1.45 45.26 9.91
CA ASP A 144 2.41 44.40 10.61
C ASP A 144 1.69 43.37 11.49
N VAL A 145 0.59 43.78 12.12
CA VAL A 145 -0.24 42.90 12.95
C VAL A 145 -0.94 41.84 12.09
N LEU A 146 -1.39 42.21 10.89
CA LEU A 146 -2.00 41.26 9.95
C LEU A 146 -0.99 40.25 9.44
N VAL A 147 0.21 40.71 9.05
CA VAL A 147 1.30 39.82 8.63
C VAL A 147 1.63 38.84 9.75
N ALA A 148 1.83 39.34 10.98
CA ALA A 148 2.13 38.52 12.15
C ALA A 148 1.03 37.49 12.45
N HIS A 149 -0.25 37.86 12.30
CA HIS A 149 -1.36 36.94 12.50
C HIS A 149 -1.34 35.77 11.49
N TYR A 150 -1.15 36.08 10.20
CA TYR A 150 -1.15 35.04 9.17
C TYR A 150 0.13 34.20 9.17
N THR A 151 1.29 34.77 9.53
CA THR A 151 2.51 33.98 9.71
C THR A 151 2.35 32.99 10.86
N LYS A 152 1.78 33.43 11.99
CA LYS A 152 1.47 32.55 13.12
C LYS A 152 0.47 31.45 12.73
N LYS A 153 -0.63 31.81 12.07
CA LYS A 153 -1.63 30.83 11.64
C LYS A 153 -1.04 29.75 10.73
N ASN A 154 -0.16 30.14 9.80
CA ASN A 154 0.52 29.18 8.92
C ASN A 154 1.45 28.25 9.70
N ALA A 155 2.22 28.78 10.66
CA ALA A 155 3.08 27.96 11.52
C ALA A 155 2.26 26.96 12.35
N ASP A 156 1.16 27.40 12.98
CA ASP A 156 0.26 26.55 13.75
C ASP A 156 -0.37 25.43 12.89
N GLU A 157 -0.68 25.71 11.62
CA GLU A 157 -1.19 24.71 10.67
C GLU A 157 -0.11 23.69 10.25
N GLU A 158 1.14 24.13 10.07
CA GLU A 158 2.27 23.24 9.80
C GLU A 158 2.55 22.32 10.99
N GLU A 159 2.57 22.85 12.21
CA GLU A 159 2.72 22.05 13.44
C GLU A 159 1.58 21.03 13.63
N ARG A 160 0.32 21.43 13.35
CA ARG A 160 -0.81 20.50 13.33
C ARG A 160 -0.61 19.38 12.31
N LYS A 161 -0.17 19.70 11.10
CA LYS A 161 0.11 18.69 10.06
C LYS A 161 1.22 17.75 10.48
N LEU A 162 2.32 18.27 11.04
CA LEU A 162 3.45 17.48 11.53
C LEU A 162 3.06 16.57 12.70
N SER A 163 2.26 17.04 13.64
CA SER A 163 1.77 16.21 14.76
C SER A 163 0.84 15.09 14.30
N MET A 164 -0.06 15.34 13.34
CA MET A 164 -0.88 14.28 12.72
C MET A 164 -0.02 13.23 11.99
N LEU A 165 1.02 13.66 11.27
CA LEU A 165 1.95 12.73 10.61
C LEU A 165 2.75 11.91 11.62
N ARG A 166 3.23 12.52 12.70
CA ARG A 166 3.95 11.83 13.77
C ARG A 166 3.06 10.79 14.46
N ASN A 167 1.83 11.15 14.82
CA ASN A 167 0.88 10.25 15.48
C ASN A 167 0.42 9.10 14.58
N LYS A 168 0.43 9.28 13.25
CA LYS A 168 0.09 8.21 12.29
C LYS A 168 1.21 7.18 12.11
N ASN A 169 2.46 7.56 12.38
CA ASN A 169 3.63 6.71 12.22
C ASN A 169 3.99 5.91 13.50
N ASN A 170 3.31 6.20 14.61
CA ASN A 170 3.37 5.43 15.86
C ASN A 170 2.17 4.48 15.93
#